data_AF-A0A970XFD1-F1
#
_entry.id   AF-A0A970XFD1-F1
#
_cell.length_a   1.000
_cell.length_b   1.000
_cell.length_c   1.000
_cell.angle_alpha   90.00
_cell.angle_beta   90.00
_cell.angle_gamma   90.00
#
_symmetry.space_group_name_H-M   'P 1'
#
loop_
_entity.id
_entity.type
_entity.pdbx_description
1 polymer ?
#
loop_
_entity_poly.entity_id
_entity_poly.type
_entity_poly.pdbx_seq_one_letter_code
_entity_poly.pdbx_strand_id
1 'polypeptide(L)' 'MKVGDMIHTPRFLKVRIAAVYEGKNAEQDARRDGYTEPTHYKGDYQILGKVTEPNHMVFAAVKE' A
#
# COMPACT_ATOMS: atom_id res chain seq x y z
N MET A 1 5.22 -5.64 -8.48
CA MET A 1 4.34 -4.44 -8.47
C MET A 1 5.22 -3.20 -8.56
N LYS A 2 4.79 -2.13 -9.24
CA LYS A 2 5.57 -0.88 -9.39
C LYS A 2 4.74 0.36 -9.10
N VAL A 3 5.42 1.47 -8.83
CA VAL A 3 4.78 2.78 -8.69
C VAL A 3 4.00 3.13 -9.96
N GLY A 4 2.77 3.59 -9.77
CA GLY A 4 1.83 3.92 -10.85
C GLY A 4 0.91 2.78 -11.28
N ASP A 5 1.14 1.55 -10.83
CA ASP A 5 0.23 0.44 -11.11
C ASP A 5 -1.16 0.69 -10.50
N MET A 6 -2.19 0.29 -11.25
CA MET A 6 -3.58 0.30 -10.79
C MET A 6 -3.99 -1.12 -10.40
N ILE A 7 -4.42 -1.32 -9.16
CA ILE A 7 -4.80 -2.64 -8.66
C ILE A 7 -6.17 -2.65 -8.00
N HIS A 8 -6.82 -3.81 -8.05
CA HIS A 8 -8.10 -4.01 -7.42
C HIS A 8 -7.95 -4.60 -6.03
N THR A 9 -8.34 -3.85 -5.01
CA THR A 9 -8.38 -4.25 -3.61
C THR A 9 -9.83 -4.51 -3.19
N PRO A 10 -10.08 -5.47 -2.29
CA PRO A 10 -11.43 -5.72 -1.78
C PRO A 10 -12.06 -4.51 -1.07
N ARG A 11 -11.26 -3.76 -0.29
CA ARG A 11 -11.76 -2.65 0.55
C ARG A 11 -11.90 -1.32 -0.19
N PHE A 12 -11.04 -1.04 -1.16
CA PHE A 12 -10.95 0.27 -1.82
C PHE A 12 -11.09 0.22 -3.34
N LEU A 13 -11.55 -0.92 -3.89
CA LEU A 13 -11.69 -1.14 -5.33
C LEU A 13 -10.36 -0.85 -6.06
N LYS A 14 -10.38 -0.07 -7.13
CA LYS A 14 -9.17 0.30 -7.88
C LYS A 14 -8.39 1.40 -7.17
N VAL A 15 -7.17 1.07 -6.76
CA VAL A 15 -6.22 2.01 -6.14
C VAL A 15 -4.94 2.10 -6.97
N ARG A 16 -4.27 3.26 -6.88
CA ARG A 16 -2.98 3.51 -7.52
C ARG A 16 -1.85 3.33 -6.49
N ILE A 17 -0.81 2.59 -6.87
CA ILE A 17 0.38 2.43 -6.03
C ILE A 17 1.26 3.68 -6.11
N ALA A 18 1.49 4.31 -4.96
CA ALA A 18 2.32 5.51 -4.82
C ALA A 18 3.76 5.17 -4.39
N ALA A 19 3.94 4.09 -3.63
CA ALA A 19 5.24 3.65 -3.14
C ALA A 19 5.35 2.12 -3.15
N VAL A 20 6.58 1.61 -3.26
CA VAL A 20 6.89 0.17 -3.17
C VAL A 20 8.02 -0.02 -2.19
N TYR A 21 7.81 -0.87 -1.20
CA TYR A 21 8.80 -1.25 -0.18
C TYR A 21 9.16 -2.73 -0.38
N GLU A 22 10.45 -3.03 -0.46
CA GLU A 22 10.97 -4.38 -0.65
C GLU A 22 12.16 -4.64 0.30
N GLY A 23 12.39 -5.92 0.61
CA GLY A 23 13.49 -6.36 1.46
C GLY A 23 13.10 -6.57 2.92
N LYS A 24 14.08 -6.95 3.75
CA LYS A 24 13.87 -7.51 5.10
C LYS A 24 13.07 -6.60 6.07
N ASN A 25 13.09 -5.29 5.85
CA ASN A 25 12.44 -4.30 6.72
C ASN A 25 11.28 -3.56 6.03
N ALA A 26 10.81 -4.03 4.87
CA ALA A 26 9.82 -3.33 4.05
C ALA A 26 8.55 -2.93 4.83
N GLU A 27 8.01 -3.84 5.65
CA GLU A 27 6.81 -3.56 6.46
C GLU A 27 7.07 -2.48 7.52
N GLN A 28 8.23 -2.53 8.18
CA GLN A 28 8.60 -1.53 9.20
C GLN A 28 8.81 -0.15 8.58
N ASP A 29 9.47 -0.09 7.42
CA ASP A 29 9.69 1.15 6.69
C ASP A 29 8.36 1.76 6.21
N ALA A 30 7.45 0.94 5.67
CA ALA A 30 6.12 1.39 5.26
C ALA A 30 5.30 1.93 6.44
N ARG A 31 5.32 1.24 7.59
CA ARG A 31 4.64 1.71 8.80
C ARG A 31 5.25 2.99 9.35
N ARG A 32 6.58 3.14 9.33
CA ARG A 32 7.28 4.38 9.71
C ARG A 32 6.83 5.55 8.86
N ASP A 33 6.59 5.31 7.57
CA ASP A 33 6.10 6.32 6.64
C ASP A 33 4.59 6.57 6.75
N GLY A 34 3.89 5.84 7.65
CA GLY A 34 2.48 6.05 7.99
C GLY A 34 1.49 5.18 7.20
N TYR A 35 1.97 4.17 6.47
CA TYR A 35 1.11 3.19 5.82
C TYR A 35 0.69 2.11 6.83
N THR A 36 -0.51 2.26 7.40
CA THR A 36 -1.02 1.37 8.44
C THR A 36 -2.36 0.73 8.10
N GLU A 37 -3.12 1.31 7.15
CA GLU A 37 -4.46 0.83 6.84
C GLU A 37 -4.41 -0.40 5.92
N PRO A 38 -4.88 -1.58 6.36
CA PRO A 38 -4.90 -2.76 5.50
C PRO A 38 -6.00 -2.66 4.44
N THR A 39 -5.70 -3.14 3.24
CA THR A 39 -6.68 -3.23 2.13
C THR A 39 -7.21 -4.65 1.89
N HIS A 40 -6.64 -5.65 2.58
CA HIS A 40 -6.90 -7.08 2.39
C HIS A 40 -6.68 -7.60 0.97
N TYR A 41 -5.80 -6.94 0.20
CA TYR A 41 -5.36 -7.43 -1.09
C TYR A 41 -4.77 -8.85 -0.95
N LYS A 42 -5.16 -9.75 -1.87
CA LYS A 42 -4.69 -11.14 -1.90
C LYS A 42 -3.73 -11.30 -3.08
N GLY A 43 -2.43 -11.25 -2.81
CA GLY A 43 -1.36 -11.45 -3.80
C GLY A 43 0.01 -11.41 -3.13
N ASP A 44 1.07 -11.35 -3.93
CA ASP A 44 2.46 -11.43 -3.46
C ASP A 44 2.95 -10.17 -2.69
N TYR A 45 2.11 -9.15 -2.61
CA TYR A 45 2.38 -7.90 -1.90
C TYR A 45 1.25 -7.62 -0.92
N GLN A 46 1.58 -7.13 0.26
CA GLN A 46 0.64 -6.49 1.14
C GLN A 46 0.41 -5.04 0.67
N ILE A 47 -0.84 -4.64 0.53
CA ILE A 47 -1.18 -3.27 0.13
C ILE A 47 -1.71 -2.51 1.35
N LEU A 48 -0.99 -1.46 1.72
CA LEU A 48 -1.28 -0.62 2.88
C LEU A 48 -1.64 0.80 2.43
N GLY A 49 -2.62 1.40 3.11
CA GLY A 49 -3.07 2.76 2.89
C GLY A 49 -2.55 3.74 3.95
N LYS A 50 -2.39 5.00 3.55
CA LYS A 50 -2.08 6.14 4.40
C LYS A 50 -3.03 7.28 4.05
N VAL A 51 -3.68 7.88 5.05
CA VAL A 51 -4.48 9.10 4.87
C VAL A 51 -3.53 10.28 4.69
N THR A 52 -3.68 11.05 3.61
CA THR A 52 -2.89 12.26 3.35
C THR A 52 -3.68 13.52 3.66
N GLU A 53 -4.98 13.51 3.39
CA GLU A 53 -5.92 14.61 3.64
C GLU A 53 -7.30 14.02 3.96
N PRO A 54 -8.26 14.82 4.47
CA PRO A 54 -9.63 14.36 4.63
C PRO A 54 -10.17 13.73 3.33
N ASN A 55 -10.66 12.49 3.43
CA ASN A 55 -11.16 11.68 2.31
C ASN A 55 -10.12 11.36 1.20
N HIS A 56 -8.82 11.56 1.44
CA HIS A 56 -7.76 11.21 0.49
C HIS A 56 -6.77 10.24 1.12
N MET A 57 -6.50 9.16 0.39
CA MET A 57 -5.54 8.13 0.79
C MET A 57 -4.61 7.80 -0.36
N VAL A 58 -3.36 7.48 0.00
CA VAL A 58 -2.36 6.90 -0.91
C VAL A 58 -2.04 5.49 -0.46
N PHE A 59 -1.60 4.65 -1.40
CA PHE A 59 -1.40 3.23 -1.17
C PHE A 59 0.03 2.83 -1.51
N ALA A 60 0.62 2.01 -0.65
CA ALA A 60 1.94 1.42 -0.84
C ALA A 60 1.83 -0.10 -1.01
N ALA A 61 2.69 -0.62 -1.86
CA ALA A 61 2.94 -2.05 -1.98
C ALA A 61 4.11 -2.43 -1.07
N VAL A 62 3.93 -3.45 -0.25
CA VAL A 62 4.93 -3.96 0.68
C VAL A 62 5.16 -5.42 0.35
N LYS A 63 6.40 -5.78 0.02
CA LYS A 63 6.80 -7.16 -0.19
C LYS A 63 7.35 -7.72 1.11
N GLU A 64 6.74 -8.79 1.63
CA GLU A 64 7.31 -9.57 2.74
C GLU A 64 8.69 -10.15 2.39
#